data_AF-A0A954AAD9-F1
#
_entry.id   AF-A0A954AAD9-F1
#
_cell.length_a   1.000
_cell.length_b   1.000
_cell.length_c   1.000
_cell.angle_alpha   90.00
_cell.angle_beta   90.00
_cell.angle_gamma   90.00
#
_symmetry.space_group_name_H-M   'P 1'
#
loop_
_entity.id
_entity.type
_entity.pdbx_description
1 polymer ?
#
loop_
_entity_poly.entity_id
_entity_poly.type
_entity_poly.pdbx_seq_one_letter_code
_entity_poly.pdbx_strand_id
1 'polypeptide(L)'
;MSSNFRESVARALREEKWDDYEEAWLDALERENTSLDEYLRAARQACEARQGHRVTSMLTLLVPQIEGLRIERRREFYECLVTCAPKNREHREKLLEIYREQYGDAPGFDTYVKTADLKRTDDPAKAIQSFYNLVKYMPGSFVYHRSGWGVGEITDVDGVSGVAIIDFKDKPGHRVQIDAIPDICEQLPRDHLLVMLWKNPEELARLREEEPAELVKKVLRTVSKPLPLARIREALIGRVVPTGSWSKWWTKARAQLKKDIEVGSTASRTPEFFLLEGPEGLAASLSRLLAKQTLKHQLRILREAVEDAESDEERAVIRPFLEKLPAVASISDSSPELHLECHLFMKHQGLDTSALPSVHEILARSDHPGDVINLLGRQDDQKEVIDLLRAERGDAWEQMHTDLLLRADDAPRRYLVELMANEGREGEIDQWAKEIQRLPKNAPLFFLWLVRKVGLGDLRYVPSLEGHRGIDMYLKALSLLNDYTVQSQERTNPLLELILKRYKQHLAGRPYKVLIAVAQDADIAAVRNVYKEIESSAAFSSSARQGLLAAILREQPTVLARDYDPAATAAIDECVIYSTDVGIDCKR
;
A
#
# COMPACT_ATOMS: atom_id res chain seq x y z
N MET A 1 18.85 16.32 40.38
CA MET A 1 17.82 17.20 39.79
C MET A 1 18.37 17.66 38.45
N SER A 2 17.94 17.01 37.37
CA SER A 2 18.41 17.30 36.01
C SER A 2 17.82 18.64 35.58
N SER A 3 18.62 19.70 35.64
CA SER A 3 18.22 20.97 35.03
C SER A 3 18.16 20.74 33.53
N ASN A 4 16.95 20.82 32.97
CA ASN A 4 16.74 20.80 31.53
C ASN A 4 17.56 21.97 30.94
N PHE A 5 18.49 21.73 30.03
CA PHE A 5 19.37 22.76 29.43
C PHE A 5 18.59 24.03 29.05
N ARG A 6 17.39 23.84 28.51
CA ARG A 6 16.43 24.89 28.15
C ARG A 6 16.03 25.78 29.33
N GLU A 7 15.79 25.21 30.51
CA GLU A 7 15.42 25.95 31.72
C GLU A 7 16.60 26.74 32.29
N SER A 8 17.79 26.12 32.33
CA SER A 8 19.04 26.78 32.75
C SER A 8 19.34 28.01 31.90
N VAL A 9 19.34 27.84 30.57
CA VAL A 9 19.60 28.92 29.63
C VAL A 9 18.51 30.00 29.69
N ALA A 10 17.22 29.62 29.74
CA ALA A 10 16.14 30.59 29.82
C ALA A 10 16.20 31.42 31.12
N ARG A 11 16.61 30.82 32.24
CA ARG A 11 16.84 31.53 33.49
C ARG A 11 18.04 32.49 33.37
N ALA A 12 19.18 32.00 32.88
CA ALA A 12 20.39 32.80 32.71
C ALA A 12 20.17 34.01 31.78
N LEU A 13 19.42 33.83 30.68
CA LEU A 13 19.03 34.90 29.77
C LEU A 13 18.14 35.95 30.45
N ARG A 14 17.14 35.53 31.23
CA ARG A 14 16.24 36.46 31.96
C ARG A 14 16.95 37.25 33.04
N GLU A 15 17.92 36.63 33.70
CA GLU A 15 18.70 37.25 34.76
C GLU A 15 19.96 37.97 34.24
N GLU A 16 20.20 37.94 32.92
CA GLU A 16 21.42 38.44 32.26
C GLU A 16 22.73 37.91 32.88
N LYS A 17 22.69 36.70 33.45
CA LYS A 17 23.85 36.01 34.03
C LYS A 17 24.53 35.17 32.97
N TRP A 18 25.50 35.77 32.30
CA TRP A 18 26.17 35.15 31.15
C TRP A 18 27.17 34.06 31.53
N ASP A 19 27.70 34.08 32.74
CA ASP A 19 28.59 33.02 33.22
C ASP A 19 27.77 31.73 33.47
N ASP A 20 26.59 31.86 34.10
CA ASP A 20 25.61 30.76 34.24
C ASP A 20 25.11 30.24 32.88
N TYR A 21 25.04 31.11 31.87
CA TYR A 21 24.69 30.72 30.50
C TYR A 21 25.79 29.85 29.88
N GLU A 22 27.06 30.28 29.97
CA GLU A 22 28.20 29.50 29.47
C GLU A 22 28.35 28.17 30.22
N GLU A 23 28.21 28.17 31.54
CA GLU A 23 28.23 26.94 32.35
C GLU A 23 27.13 25.96 31.92
N ALA A 24 25.91 26.44 31.68
CA ALA A 24 24.82 25.60 31.18
C ALA A 24 25.12 24.97 29.80
N TRP A 25 25.86 25.66 28.93
CA TRP A 25 26.29 25.12 27.64
C TRP A 25 27.35 24.03 27.80
N LEU A 26 28.36 24.25 28.64
CA LEU A 26 29.40 23.27 28.92
C LEU A 26 28.81 22.00 29.57
N ASP A 27 27.94 22.17 30.56
CA ASP A 27 27.18 21.10 31.21
C ASP A 27 26.38 20.26 30.20
N ALA A 28 25.78 20.91 29.21
CA ALA A 28 25.00 20.25 28.17
C ALA A 28 25.89 19.48 27.18
N LEU A 29 27.06 20.04 26.84
CA LEU A 29 28.05 19.38 25.98
C LEU A 29 28.60 18.10 26.64
N GLU A 30 28.87 18.13 27.95
CA GLU A 30 29.35 16.95 28.68
C GLU A 30 28.32 15.82 28.79
N ARG A 31 27.02 16.17 28.82
CA ARG A 31 25.92 15.20 29.00
C ARG A 31 25.43 14.58 27.70
N GLU A 32 25.82 15.13 26.54
CA GLU A 32 25.46 14.66 25.19
C GLU A 32 23.96 14.41 24.96
N ASN A 33 23.08 15.11 25.70
CA ASN A 33 21.64 14.84 25.72
C ASN A 33 20.79 16.01 25.19
N THR A 34 21.44 17.02 24.62
CA THR A 34 20.80 18.27 24.15
C THR A 34 20.77 18.29 22.63
N SER A 35 19.63 18.69 22.07
CA SER A 35 19.45 18.75 20.62
C SER A 35 20.10 20.00 20.01
N LEU A 36 20.54 19.91 18.75
CA LEU A 36 21.03 21.07 17.99
C LEU A 36 20.01 22.23 17.98
N ASP A 37 18.73 21.91 17.85
CA ASP A 37 17.65 22.91 17.82
C ASP A 37 17.57 23.74 19.11
N GLU A 38 17.91 23.15 20.25
CA GLU A 38 17.97 23.85 21.54
C GLU A 38 19.18 24.78 21.61
N TYR A 39 20.36 24.33 21.16
CA TYR A 39 21.55 25.17 21.07
C TYR A 39 21.34 26.36 20.12
N LEU A 40 20.78 26.14 18.93
CA LEU A 40 20.53 27.22 17.97
C LEU A 40 19.49 28.22 18.48
N ARG A 41 18.47 27.77 19.21
CA ARG A 41 17.49 28.65 19.85
C ARG A 41 18.14 29.52 20.93
N ALA A 42 18.95 28.91 21.81
CA ALA A 42 19.69 29.60 22.85
C ALA A 42 20.67 30.65 22.26
N ALA A 43 21.34 30.29 21.16
CA ALA A 43 22.27 31.16 20.45
C ALA A 43 21.57 32.39 19.85
N ARG A 44 20.45 32.20 19.15
CA ARG A 44 19.67 33.31 18.57
C ARG A 44 19.21 34.31 19.63
N GLN A 45 18.67 33.83 20.74
CA GLN A 45 18.21 34.67 21.85
C GLN A 45 19.34 35.50 22.48
N ALA A 46 20.50 34.87 22.73
CA ALA A 46 21.66 35.56 23.28
C ALA A 46 22.29 36.55 22.27
N CYS A 47 22.22 36.24 20.97
CA CYS A 47 22.66 37.15 19.91
C CYS A 47 21.79 38.41 19.84
N GLU A 48 20.46 38.29 19.97
CA GLU A 48 19.52 39.42 20.09
C GLU A 48 19.82 40.28 21.32
N ALA A 49 20.26 39.65 22.42
CA ALA A 49 20.74 40.33 23.63
C ALA A 49 22.15 40.95 23.50
N ARG A 50 22.67 41.08 22.27
CA ARG A 50 23.98 41.67 21.93
C ARG A 50 25.19 40.90 22.48
N GLN A 51 25.05 39.62 22.83
CA GLN A 51 26.13 38.76 23.30
C GLN A 51 26.72 37.89 22.19
N GLY A 52 26.78 38.39 20.96
CA GLY A 52 27.22 37.62 19.78
C GLY A 52 28.61 36.99 19.93
N HIS A 53 29.55 37.67 20.59
CA HIS A 53 30.91 37.12 20.80
C HIS A 53 30.91 35.85 21.67
N ARG A 54 30.19 35.85 22.79
CA ARG A 54 30.07 34.69 23.70
C ARG A 54 29.40 33.52 23.00
N VAL A 55 28.28 33.78 22.33
CA VAL A 55 27.54 32.77 21.56
C VAL A 55 28.41 32.17 20.45
N THR A 56 29.20 32.99 19.77
CA THR A 56 30.12 32.52 18.73
C THR A 56 31.13 31.54 19.30
N SER A 57 31.72 31.84 20.46
CA SER A 57 32.63 30.91 21.15
C SER A 57 31.94 29.58 21.47
N MET A 58 30.71 29.63 22.00
CA MET A 58 29.95 28.41 22.33
C MET A 58 29.58 27.59 21.09
N LEU A 59 29.09 28.23 20.02
CA LEU A 59 28.80 27.55 18.76
C LEU A 59 30.06 26.96 18.13
N THR A 60 31.21 27.63 18.23
CA THR A 60 32.48 27.12 17.66
C THR A 60 32.89 25.78 18.27
N LEU A 61 32.60 25.55 19.56
CA LEU A 61 32.87 24.26 20.22
C LEU A 61 32.10 23.09 19.61
N LEU A 62 30.95 23.37 18.98
CA LEU A 62 30.12 22.36 18.32
C LEU A 62 30.61 22.01 16.91
N VAL A 63 31.44 22.84 16.26
CA VAL A 63 31.87 22.66 14.85
C VAL A 63 32.33 21.23 14.53
N PRO A 64 33.18 20.56 15.33
CA PRO A 64 33.61 19.19 15.04
C PRO A 64 32.45 18.18 14.98
N GLN A 65 31.43 18.37 15.80
CA GLN A 65 30.23 17.51 15.84
C GLN A 65 29.29 17.80 14.67
N ILE A 66 29.31 19.04 14.14
CA ILE A 66 28.45 19.47 13.03
C ILE A 66 28.96 18.96 11.68
N GLU A 67 30.27 18.89 11.44
CA GLU A 67 30.82 18.52 10.12
C GLU A 67 30.39 17.12 9.65
N GLY A 68 30.07 16.19 10.57
CA GLY A 68 29.57 14.84 10.25
C GLY A 68 28.06 14.75 10.01
N LEU A 69 27.31 15.85 10.18
CA LEU A 69 25.86 15.87 10.03
C LEU A 69 25.43 16.05 8.57
N ARG A 70 24.14 15.76 8.32
CA ARG A 70 23.49 16.04 7.03
C ARG A 70 23.59 17.53 6.69
N ILE A 71 23.63 17.82 5.40
CA ILE A 71 23.86 19.17 4.88
C ILE A 71 22.83 20.21 5.37
N GLU A 72 21.58 19.81 5.58
CA GLU A 72 20.51 20.68 6.10
C GLU A 72 20.83 21.16 7.53
N ARG A 73 21.33 20.25 8.37
CA ARG A 73 21.71 20.58 9.75
C ARG A 73 22.99 21.40 9.81
N ARG A 74 23.97 21.08 8.96
CA ARG A 74 25.18 21.92 8.79
C ARG A 74 24.80 23.34 8.40
N ARG A 75 23.91 23.49 7.41
CA ARG A 75 23.41 24.79 6.95
C ARG A 75 22.75 25.59 8.07
N GLU A 76 21.78 25.01 8.78
CA GLU A 76 21.07 25.67 9.89
C GLU A 76 22.04 26.20 10.96
N PHE A 77 23.07 25.41 11.27
CA PHE A 77 24.12 25.78 12.20
C PHE A 77 24.97 26.94 11.68
N TYR A 78 25.49 26.85 10.45
CA TYR A 78 26.35 27.88 9.88
C TYR A 78 25.61 29.19 9.59
N GLU A 79 24.32 29.15 9.24
CA GLU A 79 23.47 30.35 9.12
C GLU A 79 23.34 31.08 10.47
N CYS A 80 23.13 30.33 11.55
CA CYS A 80 23.11 30.88 12.90
C CYS A 80 24.47 31.45 13.29
N LEU A 81 25.56 30.70 13.07
CA LEU A 81 26.91 31.09 13.41
C LEU A 81 27.35 32.38 12.68
N VAL A 82 27.10 32.47 11.38
CA VAL A 82 27.43 33.66 10.59
C VAL A 82 26.58 34.86 11.01
N THR A 83 25.31 34.64 11.38
CA THR A 83 24.46 35.72 11.93
C THR A 83 24.98 36.23 13.28
N CYS A 84 25.48 35.34 14.14
CA CYS A 84 26.08 35.71 15.43
C CYS A 84 27.48 36.33 15.30
N ALA A 85 28.22 35.97 14.25
CA ALA A 85 29.58 36.40 13.98
C ALA A 85 29.73 37.07 12.61
N PRO A 86 29.02 38.19 12.34
CA PRO A 86 28.95 38.75 10.99
C PRO A 86 30.33 39.04 10.43
N LYS A 87 31.28 39.54 11.21
CA LYS A 87 32.62 39.92 10.70
C LYS A 87 33.57 38.74 10.43
N ASN A 88 33.20 37.50 10.77
CA ASN A 88 34.06 36.35 10.58
C ASN A 88 34.00 35.86 9.12
N ARG A 89 35.14 35.91 8.40
CA ARG A 89 35.22 35.54 6.98
C ARG A 89 35.24 34.01 6.76
N GLU A 90 35.88 33.28 7.66
CA GLU A 90 36.00 31.82 7.58
C GLU A 90 34.62 31.14 7.71
N HIS A 91 33.81 31.58 8.68
CA HIS A 91 32.44 31.06 8.82
C HIS A 91 31.57 31.34 7.60
N ARG A 92 31.75 32.50 6.95
CA ARG A 92 31.04 32.85 5.72
C ARG A 92 31.47 31.98 4.55
N GLU A 93 32.77 31.75 4.40
CA GLU A 93 33.31 30.87 3.34
C GLU A 93 32.74 29.47 3.48
N LYS A 94 32.66 28.96 4.71
CA LYS A 94 32.06 27.66 5.00
C LYS A 94 30.56 27.59 4.72
N LEU A 95 29.80 28.64 5.06
CA LEU A 95 28.38 28.74 4.67
C LEU A 95 28.21 28.74 3.14
N LEU A 96 29.09 29.43 2.40
CA LEU A 96 29.05 29.46 0.94
C LEU A 96 29.44 28.12 0.31
N GLU A 97 30.34 27.36 0.92
CA GLU A 97 30.61 25.96 0.53
C GLU A 97 29.37 25.10 0.68
N ILE A 98 28.67 25.20 1.82
CA ILE A 98 27.41 24.46 2.06
C ILE A 98 26.34 24.86 1.04
N TYR A 99 26.18 26.16 0.75
CA TYR A 99 25.25 26.60 -0.29
C TYR A 99 25.66 26.13 -1.69
N ARG A 100 26.96 26.06 -1.99
CA ARG A 100 27.44 25.53 -3.27
C ARG A 100 27.18 24.03 -3.38
N GLU A 101 27.32 23.27 -2.30
CA GLU A 101 26.94 21.85 -2.27
C GLU A 101 25.43 21.65 -2.51
N GLN A 102 24.56 22.56 -2.06
CA GLN A 102 23.11 22.46 -2.24
C GLN A 102 22.58 23.02 -3.57
N TYR A 103 23.17 24.12 -4.04
CA TYR A 103 22.63 24.93 -5.14
C TYR A 103 23.63 25.17 -6.27
N GLY A 104 24.87 24.67 -6.15
CA GLY A 104 25.97 24.97 -7.08
C GLY A 104 25.83 24.34 -8.46
N ASP A 105 25.02 23.28 -8.59
CA ASP A 105 24.71 22.66 -9.88
C ASP A 105 23.78 23.54 -10.74
N ALA A 106 23.12 24.54 -10.15
CA ALA A 106 22.27 25.46 -10.87
C ALA A 106 23.10 26.53 -11.63
N PRO A 107 22.83 26.76 -12.93
CA PRO A 107 23.44 27.87 -13.65
C PRO A 107 23.17 29.20 -12.94
N GLY A 108 24.21 30.01 -12.77
CA GLY A 108 24.10 31.32 -12.13
C GLY A 108 24.23 31.33 -10.60
N PHE A 109 24.61 30.23 -9.93
CA PHE A 109 24.84 30.20 -8.46
C PHE A 109 25.59 31.43 -7.92
N ASP A 110 26.73 31.78 -8.53
CA ASP A 110 27.54 32.93 -8.11
C ASP A 110 26.80 34.27 -8.26
N THR A 111 25.87 34.39 -9.21
CA THR A 111 24.99 35.55 -9.35
C THR A 111 24.08 35.66 -8.13
N TYR A 112 23.44 34.58 -7.69
CA TYR A 112 22.57 34.61 -6.50
C TYR A 112 23.34 35.02 -5.25
N VAL A 113 24.54 34.47 -5.07
CA VAL A 113 25.43 34.81 -3.96
C VAL A 113 25.86 36.29 -3.98
N LYS A 114 26.17 36.81 -5.17
CA LYS A 114 26.56 38.20 -5.39
C LYS A 114 25.39 39.16 -5.16
N THR A 115 24.22 38.87 -5.72
CA THR A 115 23.02 39.72 -5.61
C THR A 115 22.49 39.76 -4.18
N ALA A 116 22.57 38.66 -3.44
CA ALA A 116 22.23 38.63 -2.02
C ALA A 116 23.27 39.28 -1.09
N ASP A 117 24.43 39.68 -1.62
CA ASP A 117 25.58 40.24 -0.89
C ASP A 117 26.14 39.35 0.25
N LEU A 118 26.04 38.03 0.11
CA LEU A 118 26.46 37.07 1.14
C LEU A 118 27.96 37.17 1.48
N LYS A 119 28.79 37.64 0.54
CA LYS A 119 30.24 37.77 0.72
C LYS A 119 30.66 38.98 1.55
N ARG A 120 29.88 40.07 1.59
CA ARG A 120 30.35 41.36 2.14
C ARG A 120 29.37 42.04 3.10
N THR A 121 28.10 41.66 3.13
CA THR A 121 27.06 42.27 3.98
C THR A 121 27.48 42.43 5.45
N ASP A 122 27.11 43.51 6.13
CA ASP A 122 27.22 43.60 7.60
C ASP A 122 26.01 42.96 8.33
N ASP A 123 24.98 42.57 7.58
CA ASP A 123 23.76 41.91 8.06
C ASP A 123 23.57 40.57 7.31
N PRO A 124 24.19 39.48 7.79
CA PRO A 124 24.06 38.18 7.17
C PRO A 124 22.65 37.61 7.22
N ALA A 125 21.86 37.91 8.25
CA ALA A 125 20.49 37.41 8.36
C ALA A 125 19.63 37.91 7.19
N LYS A 126 19.73 39.21 6.88
CA LYS A 126 19.05 39.80 5.73
C LYS A 126 19.55 39.25 4.39
N ALA A 127 20.86 39.04 4.25
CA ALA A 127 21.45 38.48 3.04
C ALA A 127 21.03 37.01 2.81
N ILE A 128 20.99 36.18 3.87
CA ILE A 128 20.48 34.81 3.83
C ILE A 128 19.02 34.81 3.36
N GLN A 129 18.19 35.69 3.94
CA GLN A 129 16.79 35.82 3.52
C GLN A 129 16.65 36.27 2.05
N SER A 130 17.49 37.20 1.60
CA SER A 130 17.54 37.64 0.21
C SER A 130 17.96 36.50 -0.72
N PHE A 131 18.99 35.73 -0.35
CA PHE A 131 19.42 34.55 -1.10
C PHE A 131 18.29 33.54 -1.26
N TYR A 132 17.59 33.18 -0.18
CA TYR A 132 16.44 32.28 -0.24
C TYR A 132 15.29 32.81 -1.11
N ASN A 133 15.11 34.12 -1.19
CA ASN A 133 14.13 34.71 -2.09
C ASN A 133 14.58 34.63 -3.55
N LEU A 134 15.87 34.72 -3.85
CA LEU A 134 16.38 34.69 -5.22
C LEU A 134 16.52 33.25 -5.77
N VAL A 135 16.98 32.28 -4.97
CA VAL A 135 17.14 30.88 -5.43
C VAL A 135 15.83 30.19 -5.80
N LYS A 136 14.69 30.75 -5.37
CA LYS A 136 13.36 30.37 -5.87
C LYS A 136 13.19 30.58 -7.38
N TYR A 137 14.05 31.40 -7.98
CA TYR A 137 14.03 31.81 -9.38
C TYR A 137 15.23 31.26 -10.14
N MET A 138 15.66 30.03 -9.82
CA MET A 138 16.66 29.28 -10.58
C MET A 138 16.13 28.79 -11.92
N PRO A 139 17.00 28.53 -12.92
CA PRO A 139 16.60 27.83 -14.13
C PRO A 139 15.78 26.56 -13.84
N GLY A 140 14.70 26.36 -14.61
CA GLY A 140 13.71 25.30 -14.39
C GLY A 140 12.61 25.65 -13.38
N SER A 141 12.65 26.84 -12.77
CA SER A 141 11.57 27.35 -11.90
C SER A 141 10.45 27.99 -12.72
N PHE A 142 9.22 27.90 -12.22
CA PHE A 142 8.05 28.47 -12.87
C PHE A 142 7.58 29.74 -12.15
N VAL A 143 7.08 30.69 -12.94
CA VAL A 143 6.61 31.99 -12.45
C VAL A 143 5.30 32.38 -13.13
N TYR A 144 4.54 33.27 -12.49
CA TYR A 144 3.38 33.93 -13.07
C TYR A 144 3.60 35.44 -13.10
N HIS A 145 3.49 36.05 -14.29
CA HIS A 145 3.70 37.49 -14.45
C HIS A 145 2.48 38.29 -13.97
N ARG A 146 2.67 39.22 -13.03
CA ARG A 146 1.59 40.01 -12.41
C ARG A 146 0.83 40.88 -13.41
N SER A 147 1.49 41.38 -14.45
CA SER A 147 0.84 42.20 -15.50
C SER A 147 0.20 41.40 -16.64
N GLY A 148 0.06 40.07 -16.50
CA GLY A 148 -0.78 39.27 -17.39
C GLY A 148 -0.09 38.61 -18.60
N TRP A 149 1.24 38.44 -18.61
CA TRP A 149 1.93 37.62 -19.63
C TRP A 149 1.79 36.10 -19.41
N GLY A 150 1.06 35.73 -18.34
CA GLY A 150 0.75 34.36 -18.00
C GLY A 150 1.88 33.65 -17.25
N VAL A 151 1.82 32.32 -17.30
CA VAL A 151 2.84 31.42 -16.76
C VAL A 151 4.12 31.53 -17.61
N GLY A 152 5.27 31.46 -16.95
CA GLY A 152 6.56 31.34 -17.61
C GLY A 152 7.51 30.42 -16.88
N GLU A 153 8.57 30.02 -17.58
CA GLU A 153 9.69 29.23 -17.06
C GLU A 153 10.97 30.04 -17.15
N ILE A 154 11.75 30.04 -16.09
CA ILE A 154 13.10 30.61 -16.11
C ILE A 154 13.99 29.60 -16.80
N THR A 155 14.53 29.95 -17.96
CA THR A 155 15.33 29.02 -18.77
C THR A 155 16.81 29.15 -18.52
N ASP A 156 17.27 30.35 -18.18
CA ASP A 156 18.68 30.63 -17.94
C ASP A 156 18.88 31.87 -17.06
N VAL A 157 20.03 31.93 -16.39
CA VAL A 157 20.48 33.12 -15.64
C VAL A 157 21.96 33.35 -15.92
N ASP A 158 22.27 34.49 -16.52
CA ASP A 158 23.63 34.85 -16.87
C ASP A 158 24.48 35.10 -15.60
N GLY A 159 25.57 34.33 -15.48
CA GLY A 159 26.49 34.35 -14.34
C GLY A 159 27.29 35.64 -14.18
N VAL A 160 27.33 36.50 -15.21
CA VAL A 160 28.15 37.72 -15.24
C VAL A 160 27.29 38.96 -15.07
N SER A 161 26.22 39.08 -15.87
CA SER A 161 25.34 40.24 -15.92
C SER A 161 24.16 40.17 -14.97
N GLY A 162 23.87 39.00 -14.40
CA GLY A 162 22.71 38.79 -13.50
C GLY A 162 21.34 38.85 -14.18
N VAL A 163 21.34 38.69 -15.52
CA VAL A 163 20.12 38.75 -16.33
C VAL A 163 19.53 37.35 -16.44
N ALA A 164 18.29 37.20 -16.00
CA ALA A 164 17.49 36.01 -16.20
C ALA A 164 16.76 36.07 -17.56
N ILE A 165 16.63 34.91 -18.19
CA ILE A 165 15.81 34.68 -19.38
C ILE A 165 14.57 33.90 -18.95
N ILE A 166 13.39 34.45 -19.25
CA ILE A 166 12.10 33.86 -18.88
C ILE A 166 11.26 33.67 -20.14
N ASP A 167 10.83 32.43 -20.36
CA ASP A 167 9.88 32.09 -21.40
C ASP A 167 8.46 32.15 -20.86
N PHE A 168 7.82 33.32 -20.97
CA PHE A 168 6.40 33.45 -20.70
C PHE A 168 5.58 32.91 -21.87
N LYS A 169 4.41 32.36 -21.57
CA LYS A 169 3.44 31.84 -22.55
C LYS A 169 3.17 32.85 -23.68
N ASP A 170 2.98 34.13 -23.33
CA ASP A 170 2.62 35.18 -24.28
C ASP A 170 3.83 36.04 -24.69
N LYS A 171 5.01 35.83 -24.09
CA LYS A 171 6.24 36.61 -24.34
C LYS A 171 7.51 35.79 -24.06
N PRO A 172 7.91 34.90 -24.98
CA PRO A 172 9.11 34.10 -24.82
C PRO A 172 10.39 34.95 -24.88
N GLY A 173 11.46 34.48 -24.24
CA GLY A 173 12.79 35.08 -24.24
C GLY A 173 12.89 36.43 -23.50
N HIS A 174 11.99 36.70 -22.55
CA HIS A 174 12.02 37.97 -21.82
C HIS A 174 13.25 38.05 -20.91
N ARG A 175 14.02 39.13 -21.04
CA ARG A 175 15.23 39.38 -20.28
C ARG A 175 14.95 40.38 -19.15
N VAL A 176 15.28 40.00 -17.92
CA VAL A 176 15.08 40.84 -16.72
C VAL A 176 16.19 40.60 -15.71
N GLN A 177 16.50 41.59 -14.87
CA GLN A 177 17.44 41.40 -13.76
C GLN A 177 16.85 40.44 -12.72
N ILE A 178 17.68 39.54 -12.18
CA ILE A 178 17.23 38.49 -11.24
C ILE A 178 16.59 39.07 -9.96
N ASP A 179 17.06 40.24 -9.51
CA ASP A 179 16.54 40.95 -8.33
C ASP A 179 15.18 41.62 -8.55
N ALA A 180 14.80 41.88 -9.80
CA ALA A 180 13.51 42.47 -10.15
C ALA A 180 12.39 41.42 -10.31
N ILE A 181 12.73 40.14 -10.49
CA ILE A 181 11.72 39.07 -10.68
C ILE A 181 10.69 39.01 -9.54
N PRO A 182 11.07 39.07 -8.25
CA PRO A 182 10.10 39.03 -7.14
C PRO A 182 9.06 40.16 -7.17
N ASP A 183 9.38 41.29 -7.80
CA ASP A 183 8.49 42.47 -7.91
C ASP A 183 7.49 42.36 -9.06
N ILE A 184 7.82 41.60 -10.11
CA ILE A 184 6.96 41.45 -11.30
C ILE A 184 6.30 40.08 -11.41
N CYS A 185 6.81 39.08 -10.68
CA CYS A 185 6.38 37.69 -10.77
C CYS A 185 6.06 37.08 -9.41
N GLU A 186 5.14 36.13 -9.43
CA GLU A 186 4.89 35.19 -8.34
C GLU A 186 5.50 33.83 -8.71
N GLN A 187 6.20 33.18 -7.78
CA GLN A 187 6.74 31.84 -8.02
C GLN A 187 5.60 30.82 -8.01
N LEU A 188 5.62 29.88 -8.95
CA LEU A 188 4.65 28.77 -9.00
C LEU A 188 5.35 27.43 -8.77
N PRO A 189 4.78 26.55 -7.93
CA PRO A 189 5.18 25.15 -7.86
C PRO A 189 5.04 24.44 -9.22
N ARG A 190 5.87 23.41 -9.45
CA ARG A 190 5.83 22.61 -10.69
C ARG A 190 4.48 21.92 -10.91
N ASP A 191 3.81 21.52 -9.83
CA ASP A 191 2.51 20.84 -9.85
C ASP A 191 1.31 21.82 -9.83
N HIS A 192 1.57 23.12 -9.88
CA HIS A 192 0.53 24.15 -9.95
C HIS A 192 -0.30 24.02 -11.23
N LEU A 193 -1.63 24.20 -11.13
CA LEU A 193 -2.57 23.99 -12.25
C LEU A 193 -2.17 24.74 -13.53
N LEU A 194 -1.76 26.01 -13.41
CA LEU A 194 -1.35 26.82 -14.56
C LEU A 194 -0.08 26.31 -15.25
N VAL A 195 0.87 25.76 -14.47
CA VAL A 195 2.10 25.17 -15.00
C VAL A 195 1.76 23.87 -15.72
N MET A 196 0.94 23.01 -15.09
CA MET A 196 0.50 21.77 -15.71
C MET A 196 -0.34 21.99 -16.98
N LEU A 197 -1.18 23.02 -17.03
CA LEU A 197 -1.92 23.38 -18.25
C LEU A 197 -0.99 23.76 -19.41
N TRP A 198 0.18 24.30 -19.11
CA TRP A 198 1.15 24.69 -20.12
C TRP A 198 2.12 23.57 -20.49
N LYS A 199 2.64 22.82 -19.50
CA LYS A 199 3.70 21.82 -19.69
C LYS A 199 3.21 20.37 -19.73
N ASN A 200 2.14 20.04 -18.99
CA ASN A 200 1.69 18.67 -18.76
C ASN A 200 0.17 18.51 -18.99
N PRO A 201 -0.38 18.89 -20.17
CA PRO A 201 -1.82 18.80 -20.43
C PRO A 201 -2.34 17.36 -20.44
N GLU A 202 -1.51 16.40 -20.84
CA GLU A 202 -1.85 14.97 -20.86
C GLU A 202 -2.08 14.42 -19.46
N GLU A 203 -1.24 14.79 -18.48
CA GLU A 203 -1.43 14.37 -17.10
C GLU A 203 -2.69 14.96 -16.49
N LEU A 204 -3.04 16.21 -16.83
CA LEU A 204 -4.33 16.79 -16.42
C LEU A 204 -5.52 16.04 -17.04
N ALA A 205 -5.38 15.55 -18.28
CA ALA A 205 -6.40 14.72 -18.90
C ALA A 205 -6.54 13.36 -18.20
N ARG A 206 -5.42 12.73 -17.82
CA ARG A 206 -5.42 11.50 -17.02
C ARG A 206 -6.10 11.70 -15.66
N LEU A 207 -5.67 12.71 -14.90
CA LEU A 207 -6.27 13.05 -13.60
C LEU A 207 -7.75 13.38 -13.71
N ARG A 208 -8.18 14.05 -14.78
CA ARG A 208 -9.61 14.31 -15.02
C ARG A 208 -10.42 13.02 -15.11
N GLU A 209 -9.91 12.02 -15.82
CA GLU A 209 -10.63 10.76 -16.07
C GLU A 209 -10.48 9.76 -14.93
N GLU A 210 -9.29 9.58 -14.38
CA GLU A 210 -8.98 8.52 -13.42
C GLU A 210 -9.16 8.99 -11.97
N GLU A 211 -8.58 10.14 -11.64
CA GLU A 211 -8.39 10.65 -10.27
C GLU A 211 -8.94 12.08 -10.08
N PRO A 212 -10.25 12.32 -10.30
CA PRO A 212 -10.80 13.66 -10.23
C PRO A 212 -10.70 14.34 -8.85
N ALA A 213 -10.57 13.59 -7.76
CA ALA A 213 -10.26 14.16 -6.43
C ALA A 213 -8.87 14.81 -6.41
N GLU A 214 -7.84 14.14 -6.95
CA GLU A 214 -6.48 14.70 -7.07
C GLU A 214 -6.46 16.00 -7.88
N LEU A 215 -7.23 16.05 -8.98
CA LEU A 215 -7.37 17.28 -9.76
C LEU A 215 -7.96 18.44 -8.92
N VAL A 216 -8.92 18.15 -8.03
CA VAL A 216 -9.45 19.16 -7.10
C VAL A 216 -8.40 19.55 -6.07
N LYS A 217 -7.65 18.60 -5.49
CA LYS A 217 -6.56 18.91 -4.55
C LYS A 217 -5.51 19.83 -5.16
N LYS A 218 -5.16 19.63 -6.43
CA LYS A 218 -4.28 20.56 -7.18
C LYS A 218 -4.82 21.98 -7.25
N VAL A 219 -6.14 22.16 -7.37
CA VAL A 219 -6.76 23.50 -7.28
C VAL A 219 -6.67 24.03 -5.86
N LEU A 220 -6.94 23.21 -4.85
CA LEU A 220 -6.91 23.63 -3.45
C LEU A 220 -5.50 24.04 -3.00
N ARG A 221 -4.44 23.41 -3.51
CA ARG A 221 -3.04 23.79 -3.24
C ARG A 221 -2.69 25.21 -3.72
N THR A 222 -3.48 25.79 -4.62
CA THR A 222 -3.24 27.14 -5.14
C THR A 222 -3.67 28.25 -4.17
N VAL A 223 -4.45 27.93 -3.12
CA VAL A 223 -4.97 28.92 -2.18
C VAL A 223 -4.98 28.37 -0.75
N SER A 224 -4.39 29.10 0.19
CA SER A 224 -4.35 28.74 1.62
C SER A 224 -5.69 28.91 2.36
N LYS A 225 -6.80 29.13 1.65
CA LYS A 225 -8.13 29.42 2.22
C LYS A 225 -9.18 28.46 1.65
N PRO A 226 -10.23 28.14 2.41
CA PRO A 226 -11.37 27.39 1.90
C PRO A 226 -11.93 27.98 0.60
N LEU A 227 -12.09 27.13 -0.40
CA LEU A 227 -12.51 27.49 -1.75
C LEU A 227 -13.97 27.06 -1.97
N PRO A 228 -14.88 28.00 -2.28
CA PRO A 228 -16.22 27.66 -2.70
C PRO A 228 -16.23 26.83 -3.98
N LEU A 229 -17.19 25.92 -4.11
CA LEU A 229 -17.36 25.10 -5.33
C LEU A 229 -17.41 25.94 -6.62
N ALA A 230 -17.98 27.15 -6.56
CA ALA A 230 -18.03 28.06 -7.71
C ALA A 230 -16.63 28.43 -8.22
N ARG A 231 -15.67 28.67 -7.32
CA ARG A 231 -14.28 28.99 -7.68
C ARG A 231 -13.54 27.78 -8.24
N ILE A 232 -13.76 26.59 -7.66
CA ILE A 232 -13.21 25.33 -8.20
C ILE A 232 -13.74 25.09 -9.61
N ARG A 233 -15.04 25.34 -9.84
CA ARG A 233 -15.66 25.25 -11.16
C ARG A 233 -15.02 26.22 -12.15
N GLU A 234 -14.87 27.49 -11.78
CA GLU A 234 -14.21 28.51 -12.63
C GLU A 234 -12.78 28.14 -13.01
N ALA A 235 -12.02 27.54 -12.08
CA ALA A 235 -10.64 27.14 -12.33
C ALA A 235 -10.51 25.97 -13.31
N LEU A 236 -11.48 25.06 -13.34
CA LEU A 236 -11.39 23.80 -14.10
C LEU A 236 -12.20 23.80 -15.40
N ILE A 237 -13.36 24.45 -15.41
CA ILE A 237 -14.30 24.38 -16.54
C ILE A 237 -13.74 25.10 -17.76
N GLY A 238 -13.83 24.46 -18.92
CA GLY A 238 -13.31 24.99 -20.18
C GLY A 238 -11.78 25.00 -20.29
N ARG A 239 -11.04 24.65 -19.23
CA ARG A 239 -9.58 24.52 -19.22
C ARG A 239 -9.13 23.07 -19.18
N VAL A 240 -9.65 22.30 -18.23
CA VAL A 240 -9.37 20.86 -18.06
C VAL A 240 -10.63 20.04 -18.25
N VAL A 241 -11.73 20.49 -17.64
CA VAL A 241 -13.03 19.82 -17.69
C VAL A 241 -13.91 20.47 -18.76
N PRO A 242 -14.35 19.75 -19.81
CA PRO A 242 -15.26 20.30 -20.81
C PRO A 242 -16.57 20.81 -20.20
N THR A 243 -17.06 21.96 -20.65
CA THR A 243 -18.23 22.65 -20.07
C THR A 243 -19.47 21.76 -19.92
N GLY A 244 -19.78 20.95 -20.94
CA GLY A 244 -20.93 20.04 -20.92
C GLY A 244 -20.78 18.82 -20.00
N SER A 245 -19.57 18.51 -19.56
CA SER A 245 -19.28 17.32 -18.74
C SER A 245 -19.22 17.59 -17.23
N TRP A 246 -19.25 18.86 -16.82
CA TRP A 246 -19.04 19.28 -15.43
C TRP A 246 -19.92 18.53 -14.42
N SER A 247 -21.23 18.43 -14.65
CA SER A 247 -22.15 17.80 -13.69
C SER A 247 -21.86 16.32 -13.46
N LYS A 248 -21.54 15.58 -14.54
CA LYS A 248 -21.15 14.16 -14.46
C LYS A 248 -19.79 14.02 -13.78
N TRP A 249 -18.82 14.83 -14.19
CA TRP A 249 -17.47 14.84 -13.64
C TRP A 249 -17.45 15.17 -12.14
N TRP A 250 -18.15 16.24 -11.73
CA TRP A 250 -18.23 16.66 -10.33
C TRP A 250 -18.91 15.62 -9.45
N THR A 251 -19.88 14.87 -9.98
CA THR A 251 -20.50 13.76 -9.23
C THR A 251 -19.47 12.68 -8.88
N LYS A 252 -18.58 12.33 -9.84
CA LYS A 252 -17.47 11.41 -9.61
C LYS A 252 -16.44 12.00 -8.65
N ALA A 253 -16.00 13.24 -8.88
CA ALA A 253 -15.06 13.95 -8.02
C ALA A 253 -15.55 14.00 -6.56
N ARG A 254 -16.79 14.44 -6.34
CA ARG A 254 -17.40 14.53 -5.01
C ARG A 254 -17.49 13.17 -4.31
N ALA A 255 -17.72 12.08 -5.05
CA ALA A 255 -17.75 10.74 -4.47
C ALA A 255 -16.36 10.29 -3.98
N GLN A 256 -15.29 10.66 -4.69
CA GLN A 256 -13.92 10.41 -4.27
C GLN A 256 -13.51 11.34 -3.10
N LEU A 257 -13.77 12.64 -3.20
CA LEU A 257 -13.46 13.63 -2.15
C LEU A 257 -14.11 13.31 -0.80
N LYS A 258 -15.29 12.68 -0.80
CA LYS A 258 -15.95 12.23 0.45
C LYS A 258 -15.19 11.14 1.19
N LYS A 259 -14.31 10.42 0.50
CA LYS A 259 -13.48 9.33 1.05
C LYS A 259 -12.04 9.77 1.28
N ASP A 260 -11.67 10.94 0.79
CA ASP A 260 -10.31 11.48 0.84
C ASP A 260 -10.01 12.01 2.25
N ILE A 261 -8.86 11.59 2.79
CA ILE A 261 -8.41 11.95 4.14
C ILE A 261 -7.86 13.38 4.21
N GLU A 262 -7.37 13.93 3.09
CA GLU A 262 -6.74 15.24 3.01
C GLU A 262 -7.74 16.36 2.70
N VAL A 263 -8.99 16.07 2.34
CA VAL A 263 -9.96 17.11 1.93
C VAL A 263 -11.07 17.34 2.95
N GLY A 264 -11.08 18.55 3.52
CA GLY A 264 -12.12 19.09 4.36
C GLY A 264 -13.24 19.77 3.55
N SER A 265 -14.43 19.85 4.14
CA SER A 265 -15.55 20.61 3.57
C SER A 265 -16.42 21.26 4.64
N THR A 266 -16.88 22.49 4.43
CA THR A 266 -17.80 23.17 5.37
C THR A 266 -19.22 22.60 5.31
N ALA A 267 -19.86 22.44 6.48
CA ALA A 267 -21.24 21.98 6.60
C ALA A 267 -22.24 23.13 6.39
N SER A 268 -22.24 23.71 5.18
CA SER A 268 -23.11 24.84 4.83
C SER A 268 -23.88 24.59 3.53
N ARG A 269 -24.84 25.48 3.22
CA ARG A 269 -25.62 25.43 1.96
C ARG A 269 -24.72 25.66 0.73
N THR A 270 -23.56 26.28 0.91
CA THR A 270 -22.54 26.53 -0.11
C THR A 270 -21.21 25.95 0.36
N PRO A 271 -20.95 24.65 0.16
CA PRO A 271 -19.78 24.00 0.71
C PRO A 271 -18.50 24.61 0.14
N GLU A 272 -17.57 24.90 1.04
CA GLU A 272 -16.20 25.30 0.75
C GLU A 272 -15.29 24.12 1.03
N PHE A 273 -14.30 23.90 0.17
CA PHE A 273 -13.35 22.80 0.25
C PHE A 273 -11.96 23.34 0.58
N PHE A 274 -11.21 22.60 1.36
CA PHE A 274 -9.85 22.97 1.77
C PHE A 274 -9.02 21.71 2.02
N LEU A 275 -7.70 21.86 1.94
CA LEU A 275 -6.78 20.80 2.34
C LEU A 275 -6.66 20.80 3.86
N LEU A 276 -6.74 19.62 4.44
CA LEU A 276 -6.48 19.33 5.83
C LEU A 276 -4.98 19.09 5.92
N GLU A 277 -4.26 20.09 6.42
CA GLU A 277 -2.83 19.99 6.64
C GLU A 277 -2.53 19.68 8.11
N GLY A 278 -1.54 18.82 8.32
CA GLY A 278 -1.01 18.50 9.63
C GLY A 278 -1.92 17.64 10.53
N PRO A 279 -1.46 17.38 11.77
CA PRO A 279 -2.08 16.44 12.70
C PRO A 279 -3.56 16.70 12.98
N GLU A 280 -3.96 17.97 13.16
CA GLU A 280 -5.34 18.34 13.48
C GLU A 280 -6.30 18.07 12.31
N GLY A 281 -5.84 18.33 11.09
CA GLY A 281 -6.61 18.09 9.87
C GLY A 281 -6.90 16.59 9.69
N LEU A 282 -5.87 15.75 9.86
CA LEU A 282 -6.00 14.30 9.80
C LEU A 282 -6.99 13.77 10.85
N ALA A 283 -6.90 14.25 12.10
CA ALA A 283 -7.80 13.84 13.18
C ALA A 283 -9.28 14.17 12.86
N ALA A 284 -9.54 15.37 12.36
CA ALA A 284 -10.88 15.79 11.95
C ALA A 284 -11.42 14.94 10.79
N SER A 285 -10.56 14.61 9.82
CA SER A 285 -10.92 13.76 8.69
C SER A 285 -11.29 12.35 9.11
N LEU A 286 -10.45 11.70 9.93
CA LEU A 286 -10.70 10.36 10.44
C LEU A 286 -11.98 10.32 11.27
N SER A 287 -12.21 11.32 12.13
CA SER A 287 -13.46 11.44 12.90
C SER A 287 -14.70 11.47 11.99
N ARG A 288 -14.64 12.24 10.90
CA ARG A 288 -15.72 12.33 9.90
C ARG A 288 -15.91 11.03 9.13
N LEU A 289 -14.82 10.42 8.68
CA LEU A 289 -14.84 9.24 7.81
C LEU A 289 -15.29 7.99 8.55
N LEU A 290 -14.89 7.83 9.82
CA LEU A 290 -15.24 6.68 10.65
C LEU A 290 -16.65 6.78 11.24
N ALA A 291 -17.21 7.98 11.31
CA ALA A 291 -18.55 8.19 11.86
C ALA A 291 -19.60 7.34 11.12
N LYS A 292 -20.35 6.54 11.90
CA LYS A 292 -21.44 5.67 11.43
C LYS A 292 -21.03 4.63 10.38
N GLN A 293 -19.75 4.26 10.32
CA GLN A 293 -19.27 3.19 9.43
C GLN A 293 -19.29 1.83 10.12
N THR A 294 -19.46 0.77 9.32
CA THR A 294 -19.32 -0.61 9.78
C THR A 294 -17.86 -0.94 10.11
N LEU A 295 -17.61 -1.96 10.94
CA LEU A 295 -16.26 -2.38 11.32
C LEU A 295 -15.36 -2.62 10.09
N LYS A 296 -15.88 -3.32 9.07
CA LYS A 296 -15.18 -3.55 7.79
C LYS A 296 -14.69 -2.26 7.14
N HIS A 297 -15.53 -1.22 7.09
CA HIS A 297 -15.16 0.05 6.48
C HIS A 297 -14.18 0.84 7.35
N GLN A 298 -14.34 0.78 8.68
CA GLN A 298 -13.41 1.42 9.61
C GLN A 298 -12.01 0.81 9.52
N LEU A 299 -11.90 -0.53 9.52
CA LEU A 299 -10.64 -1.23 9.34
C LEU A 299 -9.95 -0.84 8.03
N ARG A 300 -10.71 -0.76 6.92
CA ARG A 300 -10.17 -0.32 5.63
C ARG A 300 -9.62 1.12 5.69
N ILE A 301 -10.40 2.08 6.21
CA ILE A 301 -10.00 3.49 6.31
C ILE A 301 -8.76 3.64 7.19
N LEU A 302 -8.72 2.95 8.33
CA LEU A 302 -7.59 3.04 9.26
C LEU A 302 -6.34 2.35 8.73
N ARG A 303 -6.46 1.25 7.97
CA ARG A 303 -5.33 0.63 7.27
C ARG A 303 -4.73 1.59 6.24
N GLU A 304 -5.57 2.17 5.39
CA GLU A 304 -5.16 3.20 4.41
C GLU A 304 -4.44 4.36 5.13
N ALA A 305 -5.01 4.90 6.19
CA ALA A 305 -4.40 5.99 6.96
C ALA A 305 -3.04 5.62 7.58
N VAL A 306 -2.87 4.38 8.07
CA VAL A 306 -1.59 3.91 8.61
C VAL A 306 -0.55 3.70 7.51
N GLU A 307 -0.96 3.20 6.35
CA GLU A 307 -0.10 3.00 5.18
C GLU A 307 0.38 4.34 4.60
N ASP A 308 -0.49 5.34 4.56
CA ASP A 308 -0.21 6.68 4.04
C ASP A 308 0.54 7.59 5.03
N ALA A 309 0.66 7.22 6.31
CA ALA A 309 1.32 8.05 7.32
C ALA A 309 2.85 8.10 7.13
N GLU A 310 3.35 9.27 6.72
CA GLU A 310 4.76 9.54 6.42
C GLU A 310 5.56 9.96 7.67
N SER A 311 4.88 10.42 8.73
CA SER A 311 5.50 10.93 9.95
C SER A 311 5.03 10.26 11.25
N ASP A 312 5.85 10.31 12.29
CA ASP A 312 5.48 9.82 13.63
C ASP A 312 4.32 10.63 14.25
N GLU A 313 4.20 11.91 13.89
CA GLU A 313 3.14 12.81 14.34
C GLU A 313 1.77 12.39 13.78
N GLU A 314 1.69 12.01 12.51
CA GLU A 314 0.49 11.45 11.89
C GLU A 314 0.11 10.10 12.50
N ARG A 315 1.10 9.23 12.74
CA ARG A 315 0.89 7.94 13.42
C ARG A 315 0.33 8.14 14.83
N ALA A 316 0.82 9.14 15.55
CA ALA A 316 0.31 9.52 16.87
C ALA A 316 -1.14 10.01 16.82
N VAL A 317 -1.56 10.67 15.74
CA VAL A 317 -2.96 11.07 15.53
C VAL A 317 -3.87 9.88 15.21
N ILE A 318 -3.39 8.91 14.44
CA ILE A 318 -4.18 7.74 14.04
C ILE A 318 -4.38 6.79 15.23
N ARG A 319 -3.38 6.66 16.10
CA ARG A 319 -3.37 5.73 17.25
C ARG A 319 -4.64 5.80 18.14
N PRO A 320 -5.12 6.98 18.59
CA PRO A 320 -6.37 7.09 19.35
C PRO A 320 -7.63 6.57 18.63
N PHE A 321 -7.64 6.52 17.30
CA PHE A 321 -8.76 5.93 16.54
C PHE A 321 -8.66 4.41 16.52
N LEU A 322 -7.45 3.86 16.40
CA LEU A 322 -7.20 2.42 16.51
C LEU A 322 -7.58 1.90 17.90
N GLU A 323 -7.26 2.63 18.97
CA GLU A 323 -7.59 2.28 20.36
C GLU A 323 -9.11 2.24 20.63
N LYS A 324 -9.93 2.85 19.77
CA LYS A 324 -11.41 2.79 19.86
C LYS A 324 -12.01 1.59 19.13
N LEU A 325 -11.24 0.87 18.32
CA LEU A 325 -11.72 -0.30 17.57
C LEU A 325 -12.33 -1.40 18.45
N PRO A 326 -11.81 -1.73 19.66
CA PRO A 326 -12.42 -2.75 20.52
C PRO A 326 -13.86 -2.44 20.91
N ALA A 327 -14.18 -1.17 21.17
CA ALA A 327 -15.54 -0.75 21.49
C ALA A 327 -16.47 -0.91 20.28
N VAL A 328 -15.98 -0.59 19.08
CA VAL A 328 -16.74 -0.75 17.83
C VAL A 328 -16.97 -2.24 17.53
N ALA A 329 -15.93 -3.06 17.64
CA ALA A 329 -16.00 -4.50 17.40
C ALA A 329 -16.97 -5.17 18.38
N SER A 330 -16.90 -4.84 19.67
CA SER A 330 -17.76 -5.42 20.72
C SER A 330 -19.25 -5.09 20.55
N ILE A 331 -19.59 -3.93 19.97
CA ILE A 331 -20.99 -3.52 19.74
C ILE A 331 -21.52 -4.07 18.41
N SER A 332 -20.64 -4.37 17.46
CA SER A 332 -21.07 -4.77 16.12
C SER A 332 -21.44 -6.25 16.03
N ASP A 333 -22.54 -6.57 15.36
CA ASP A 333 -22.90 -7.93 14.93
C ASP A 333 -22.09 -8.34 13.68
N SER A 334 -20.80 -7.98 13.67
CA SER A 334 -19.90 -8.25 12.54
C SER A 334 -19.51 -9.72 12.52
N SER A 335 -19.16 -10.20 11.33
CA SER A 335 -18.76 -11.58 11.13
C SER A 335 -17.42 -11.91 11.83
N PRO A 336 -17.21 -13.16 12.30
CA PRO A 336 -16.03 -13.54 13.06
C PRO A 336 -14.69 -13.22 12.37
N GLU A 337 -14.61 -13.32 11.04
CA GLU A 337 -13.41 -12.98 10.29
C GLU A 337 -13.02 -11.50 10.42
N LEU A 338 -14.00 -10.58 10.52
CA LEU A 338 -13.72 -9.16 10.74
C LEU A 338 -13.20 -8.89 12.15
N HIS A 339 -13.62 -9.67 13.14
CA HIS A 339 -13.07 -9.58 14.50
C HIS A 339 -11.63 -10.09 14.55
N LEU A 340 -11.30 -11.17 13.84
CA LEU A 340 -9.91 -11.63 13.69
C LEU A 340 -9.05 -10.59 12.96
N GLU A 341 -9.55 -10.02 11.85
CA GLU A 341 -8.83 -8.96 11.14
C GLU A 341 -8.57 -7.73 12.03
N CYS A 342 -9.53 -7.36 12.88
CA CYS A 342 -9.37 -6.29 13.87
C CYS A 342 -8.29 -6.64 14.89
N HIS A 343 -8.33 -7.86 15.45
CA HIS A 343 -7.36 -8.33 16.43
C HIS A 343 -5.92 -8.33 15.88
N LEU A 344 -5.72 -8.90 14.69
CA LEU A 344 -4.43 -8.90 14.00
C LEU A 344 -3.95 -7.48 13.70
N PHE A 345 -4.84 -6.63 13.18
CA PHE A 345 -4.47 -5.26 12.83
C PHE A 345 -3.98 -4.48 14.05
N MET A 346 -4.71 -4.54 15.16
CA MET A 346 -4.30 -3.89 16.40
C MET A 346 -2.96 -4.43 16.92
N LYS A 347 -2.78 -5.75 16.90
CA LYS A 347 -1.51 -6.40 17.29
C LYS A 347 -0.34 -5.95 16.43
N HIS A 348 -0.51 -5.87 15.11
CA HIS A 348 0.53 -5.38 14.17
C HIS A 348 0.91 -3.92 14.42
N GLN A 349 -0.01 -3.10 14.95
CA GLN A 349 0.26 -1.72 15.36
C GLN A 349 0.85 -1.59 16.78
N GLY A 350 1.14 -2.72 17.44
CA GLY A 350 1.68 -2.75 18.81
C GLY A 350 0.69 -2.22 19.85
N LEU A 351 -0.62 -2.41 19.61
CA LEU A 351 -1.68 -2.02 20.54
C LEU A 351 -2.06 -3.19 21.44
N ASP A 352 -2.53 -2.86 22.64
CA ASP A 352 -3.09 -3.86 23.55
C ASP A 352 -4.40 -4.42 22.99
N THR A 353 -4.45 -5.74 22.83
CA THR A 353 -5.63 -6.47 22.36
C THR A 353 -6.40 -7.13 23.49
N SER A 354 -6.02 -6.93 24.76
CA SER A 354 -6.65 -7.55 25.93
C SER A 354 -8.16 -7.25 26.08
N ALA A 355 -8.61 -6.11 25.55
CA ALA A 355 -10.02 -5.71 25.57
C ALA A 355 -10.86 -6.35 24.44
N LEU A 356 -10.23 -7.00 23.46
CA LEU A 356 -10.92 -7.77 22.43
C LEU A 356 -11.19 -9.20 22.93
N PRO A 357 -12.24 -9.87 22.42
CA PRO A 357 -12.37 -11.30 22.59
C PRO A 357 -11.12 -12.03 22.08
N SER A 358 -10.75 -13.13 22.74
CA SER A 358 -9.61 -13.95 22.33
C SER A 358 -9.85 -14.58 20.95
N VAL A 359 -8.80 -15.05 20.28
CA VAL A 359 -8.94 -15.75 18.99
C VAL A 359 -9.81 -16.99 19.16
N HIS A 360 -9.62 -17.75 20.25
CA HIS A 360 -10.49 -18.87 20.58
C HIS A 360 -11.95 -18.45 20.75
N GLU A 361 -12.23 -17.39 21.52
CA GLU A 361 -13.61 -16.90 21.73
C GLU A 361 -14.28 -16.43 20.45
N ILE A 362 -13.52 -15.84 19.52
CA ILE A 362 -14.03 -15.42 18.21
C ILE A 362 -14.36 -16.64 17.35
N LEU A 363 -13.45 -17.61 17.27
CA LEU A 363 -13.63 -18.82 16.47
C LEU A 363 -14.75 -19.71 17.02
N ALA A 364 -14.90 -19.78 18.35
CA ALA A 364 -15.94 -20.57 19.02
C ALA A 364 -17.38 -20.07 18.75
N ARG A 365 -17.54 -18.86 18.20
CA ARG A 365 -18.86 -18.35 17.75
C ARG A 365 -19.32 -18.94 16.42
N SER A 366 -18.44 -19.63 15.70
CA SER A 366 -18.76 -20.31 14.45
C SER A 366 -18.83 -21.80 14.70
N ASP A 367 -19.77 -22.48 14.03
CA ASP A 367 -19.85 -23.94 14.02
C ASP A 367 -18.59 -24.57 13.41
N HIS A 368 -17.91 -23.82 12.54
CA HIS A 368 -16.75 -24.27 11.77
C HIS A 368 -15.63 -23.20 11.75
N PRO A 369 -14.76 -23.18 12.77
CA PRO A 369 -13.59 -22.30 12.85
C PRO A 369 -12.73 -22.26 11.58
N GLY A 370 -12.52 -23.40 10.92
CA GLY A 370 -11.66 -23.44 9.72
C GLY A 370 -12.25 -22.67 8.54
N ASP A 371 -13.59 -22.57 8.47
CA ASP A 371 -14.27 -21.77 7.46
C ASP A 371 -14.06 -20.26 7.69
N VAL A 372 -13.98 -19.82 8.96
CA VAL A 372 -13.66 -18.42 9.30
C VAL A 372 -12.25 -18.05 8.86
N ILE A 373 -11.26 -18.93 9.11
CA ILE A 373 -9.87 -18.70 8.68
C ILE A 373 -9.79 -18.57 7.15
N ASN A 374 -10.56 -19.37 6.42
CA ASN A 374 -10.59 -19.32 4.96
C ASN A 374 -11.08 -17.98 4.39
N LEU A 375 -11.87 -17.22 5.16
CA LEU A 375 -12.39 -15.92 4.74
C LEU A 375 -11.41 -14.77 4.97
N LEU A 376 -10.31 -15.00 5.71
CA LEU A 376 -9.24 -14.02 5.87
C LEU A 376 -8.52 -13.79 4.53
N GLY A 377 -8.34 -12.52 4.15
CA GLY A 377 -7.81 -12.15 2.84
C GLY A 377 -6.33 -12.47 2.61
N ARG A 378 -5.53 -12.63 3.67
CA ARG A 378 -4.05 -12.79 3.61
C ARG A 378 -3.62 -14.13 4.20
N GLN A 379 -2.71 -14.83 3.51
CA GLN A 379 -2.20 -16.13 3.99
C GLN A 379 -1.39 -16.03 5.28
N ASP A 380 -0.70 -14.92 5.51
CA ASP A 380 0.07 -14.73 6.74
C ASP A 380 -0.86 -14.52 7.94
N ASP A 381 -1.94 -13.76 7.76
CA ASP A 381 -3.00 -13.58 8.76
C ASP A 381 -3.65 -14.92 9.15
N GLN A 382 -3.87 -15.82 8.17
CA GLN A 382 -4.39 -17.17 8.44
C GLN A 382 -3.47 -18.00 9.34
N LYS A 383 -2.16 -17.97 9.09
CA LYS A 383 -1.17 -18.68 9.92
C LYS A 383 -1.05 -18.04 11.29
N GLU A 384 -1.03 -16.72 11.35
CA GLU A 384 -0.90 -16.00 12.61
C GLU A 384 -2.10 -16.25 13.54
N VAL A 385 -3.32 -16.37 13.00
CA VAL A 385 -4.50 -16.78 13.77
C VAL A 385 -4.33 -18.18 14.36
N ILE A 386 -3.80 -19.12 13.59
CA ILE A 386 -3.51 -20.48 14.07
C ILE A 386 -2.46 -20.45 15.20
N ASP A 387 -1.40 -19.66 15.03
CA ASP A 387 -0.34 -19.52 16.04
C ASP A 387 -0.84 -18.85 17.32
N LEU A 388 -1.68 -17.82 17.19
CA LEU A 388 -2.33 -17.16 18.31
C LEU A 388 -3.24 -18.12 19.06
N LEU A 389 -4.10 -18.87 18.36
CA LEU A 389 -4.98 -19.88 18.97
C LEU A 389 -4.18 -20.92 19.76
N ARG A 390 -3.02 -21.33 19.24
CA ARG A 390 -2.13 -22.30 19.90
C ARG A 390 -1.38 -21.70 21.10
N ALA A 391 -1.07 -20.40 21.05
CA ALA A 391 -0.43 -19.70 22.15
C ALA A 391 -1.39 -19.37 23.31
N GLU A 392 -2.70 -19.40 23.06
CA GLU A 392 -3.72 -19.23 24.11
C GLU A 392 -3.67 -20.38 25.12
N ARG A 393 -3.86 -20.05 26.40
CA ARG A 393 -3.80 -21.04 27.48
C ARG A 393 -5.09 -21.86 27.51
N GLY A 394 -4.96 -23.17 27.76
CA GLY A 394 -6.07 -24.11 27.93
C GLY A 394 -6.21 -25.09 26.77
N ASP A 395 -7.37 -25.72 26.65
CA ASP A 395 -7.64 -26.77 25.65
C ASP A 395 -8.13 -26.21 24.31
N ALA A 396 -7.94 -24.91 24.04
CA ALA A 396 -8.45 -24.22 22.85
C ALA A 396 -7.96 -24.87 21.53
N TRP A 397 -6.65 -25.14 21.46
CA TRP A 397 -6.05 -25.86 20.33
C TRP A 397 -6.63 -27.27 20.19
N GLU A 398 -6.74 -28.00 21.30
CA GLU A 398 -7.26 -29.37 21.32
C GLU A 398 -8.74 -29.44 20.89
N GLN A 399 -9.52 -28.40 21.14
CA GLN A 399 -10.93 -28.34 20.73
C GLN A 399 -11.12 -28.05 19.24
N MET A 400 -10.17 -27.37 18.58
CA MET A 400 -10.40 -26.79 17.25
C MET A 400 -9.51 -27.35 16.14
N HIS A 401 -8.32 -27.88 16.45
CA HIS A 401 -7.34 -28.29 15.43
C HIS A 401 -7.91 -29.28 14.40
N THR A 402 -8.82 -30.17 14.80
CA THR A 402 -9.47 -31.12 13.90
C THR A 402 -10.37 -30.40 12.88
N ASP A 403 -11.27 -29.50 13.32
CA ASP A 403 -12.11 -28.73 12.39
C ASP A 403 -11.23 -27.89 11.45
N LEU A 404 -10.19 -27.24 12.01
CA LEU A 404 -9.23 -26.46 11.24
C LEU A 404 -8.56 -27.30 10.15
N LEU A 405 -8.04 -28.49 10.47
CA LEU A 405 -7.41 -29.40 9.50
C LEU A 405 -8.36 -29.78 8.36
N LEU A 406 -9.60 -30.13 8.72
CA LEU A 406 -10.61 -30.63 7.79
C LEU A 406 -11.17 -29.52 6.87
N ARG A 407 -11.33 -28.30 7.38
CA ARG A 407 -11.98 -27.19 6.68
C ARG A 407 -11.01 -26.21 6.02
N ALA A 408 -9.81 -26.00 6.55
CA ALA A 408 -8.85 -25.01 6.05
C ALA A 408 -8.56 -25.15 4.55
N ASP A 409 -8.27 -24.07 3.84
CA ASP A 409 -7.80 -24.12 2.45
C ASP A 409 -6.36 -24.65 2.37
N ASP A 410 -5.81 -24.78 1.16
CA ASP A 410 -4.49 -25.36 0.88
C ASP A 410 -3.34 -24.81 1.73
N ALA A 411 -3.19 -23.48 1.79
CA ALA A 411 -2.09 -22.82 2.50
C ALA A 411 -2.18 -23.03 4.02
N PRO A 412 -3.31 -22.71 4.69
CA PRO A 412 -3.45 -22.97 6.11
C PRO A 412 -3.43 -24.47 6.44
N ARG A 413 -4.01 -25.35 5.60
CA ARG A 413 -3.92 -26.81 5.81
C ARG A 413 -2.48 -27.31 5.77
N ARG A 414 -1.69 -26.86 4.80
CA ARG A 414 -0.28 -27.27 4.72
C ARG A 414 0.47 -26.87 6.01
N TYR A 415 0.21 -25.67 6.50
CA TYR A 415 0.77 -25.20 7.76
C TYR A 415 0.32 -26.07 8.94
N LEU A 416 -0.98 -26.38 9.04
CA LEU A 416 -1.54 -27.24 10.08
C LEU A 416 -0.95 -28.66 10.04
N VAL A 417 -0.80 -29.26 8.87
CA VAL A 417 -0.19 -30.60 8.70
C VAL A 417 1.25 -30.61 9.18
N GLU A 418 2.05 -29.62 8.79
CA GLU A 418 3.45 -29.47 9.23
C GLU A 418 3.52 -29.26 10.75
N LEU A 419 2.64 -28.41 11.30
CA LEU A 419 2.55 -28.12 12.72
C LEU A 419 2.19 -29.37 13.54
N MET A 420 1.11 -30.07 13.16
CA MET A 420 0.65 -31.29 13.83
C MET A 420 1.68 -32.42 13.75
N ALA A 421 2.37 -32.57 12.61
CA ALA A 421 3.44 -33.55 12.49
C ALA A 421 4.63 -33.23 13.42
N ASN A 422 4.98 -31.94 13.57
CA ASN A 422 6.02 -31.55 14.53
C ASN A 422 5.61 -31.79 16.00
N GLU A 423 4.31 -31.85 16.28
CA GLU A 423 3.75 -32.21 17.58
C GLU A 423 3.58 -33.74 17.77
N GLY A 424 3.98 -34.56 16.79
CA GLY A 424 3.85 -36.02 16.84
C GLY A 424 2.43 -36.53 16.61
N ARG A 425 1.57 -35.72 15.99
CA ARG A 425 0.14 -36.01 15.74
C ARG A 425 -0.14 -36.46 14.31
N GLU A 426 0.86 -36.92 13.57
CA GLU A 426 0.69 -37.43 12.20
C GLU A 426 -0.30 -38.60 12.11
N GLY A 427 -0.45 -39.40 13.17
CA GLY A 427 -1.42 -40.48 13.24
C GLY A 427 -2.88 -40.01 13.18
N GLU A 428 -3.19 -38.84 13.73
CA GLU A 428 -4.54 -38.24 13.67
C GLU A 428 -4.87 -37.77 12.25
N ILE A 429 -3.89 -37.23 11.53
CA ILE A 429 -4.04 -36.81 10.12
C ILE A 429 -4.39 -38.02 9.26
N ASP A 430 -3.67 -39.13 9.45
CA ASP A 430 -3.90 -40.38 8.71
C ASP A 430 -5.25 -41.02 9.05
N GLN A 431 -5.66 -40.97 10.33
CA GLN A 431 -6.99 -41.43 10.73
C GLN A 431 -8.10 -40.65 10.02
N TRP A 432 -8.03 -39.32 10.02
CA TRP A 432 -9.01 -38.48 9.32
C TRP A 432 -8.97 -38.68 7.80
N ALA A 433 -7.79 -38.94 7.23
CA ALA A 433 -7.66 -39.30 5.81
C ALA A 433 -8.48 -40.54 5.44
N LYS A 434 -8.38 -41.59 6.26
CA LYS A 434 -9.16 -42.82 6.10
C LYS A 434 -10.67 -42.58 6.22
N GLU A 435 -11.10 -41.74 7.14
CA GLU A 435 -12.51 -41.43 7.36
C GLU A 435 -13.10 -40.59 6.23
N ILE A 436 -12.43 -39.50 5.84
CA ILE A 436 -12.92 -38.58 4.80
C ILE A 436 -12.87 -39.21 3.41
N GLN A 437 -11.93 -40.11 3.12
CA GLN A 437 -11.93 -40.87 1.88
C GLN A 437 -13.27 -41.63 1.67
N ARG A 438 -13.84 -42.17 2.75
CA ARG A 438 -15.13 -42.87 2.73
C ARG A 438 -16.29 -41.89 2.60
N LEU A 439 -16.24 -40.76 3.31
CA LEU A 439 -17.27 -39.72 3.34
C LEU A 439 -16.78 -38.34 2.86
N PRO A 440 -16.49 -38.14 1.55
CA PRO A 440 -15.89 -36.90 1.05
C PRO A 440 -16.69 -35.62 1.28
N LYS A 441 -18.03 -35.73 1.36
CA LYS A 441 -18.92 -34.57 1.55
C LYS A 441 -18.73 -33.88 2.91
N ASN A 442 -18.16 -34.57 3.90
CA ASN A 442 -17.98 -34.03 5.25
C ASN A 442 -16.84 -33.02 5.35
N ALA A 443 -15.80 -33.16 4.51
CA ALA A 443 -14.67 -32.25 4.45
C ALA A 443 -14.15 -32.12 3.01
N PRO A 444 -14.86 -31.35 2.14
CA PRO A 444 -14.61 -31.36 0.70
C PRO A 444 -13.21 -30.85 0.32
N LEU A 445 -12.71 -29.83 1.02
CA LEU A 445 -11.37 -29.31 0.78
C LEU A 445 -10.29 -30.29 1.24
N PHE A 446 -10.51 -31.00 2.36
CA PHE A 446 -9.58 -32.03 2.82
C PHE A 446 -9.57 -33.22 1.87
N PHE A 447 -10.74 -33.66 1.39
CA PHE A 447 -10.83 -34.70 0.37
C PHE A 447 -10.09 -34.31 -0.93
N LEU A 448 -10.23 -33.07 -1.40
CA LEU A 448 -9.49 -32.58 -2.56
C LEU A 448 -7.97 -32.62 -2.32
N TRP A 449 -7.52 -32.30 -1.10
CA TRP A 449 -6.12 -32.46 -0.71
C TRP A 449 -5.69 -33.93 -0.75
N LEU A 450 -6.49 -34.88 -0.23
CA LEU A 450 -6.22 -36.32 -0.30
C LEU A 450 -6.10 -36.82 -1.75
N VAL A 451 -7.00 -36.40 -2.63
CA VAL A 451 -6.97 -36.76 -4.07
C VAL A 451 -5.63 -36.40 -4.70
N ARG A 452 -5.06 -35.24 -4.32
CA ARG A 452 -3.75 -34.80 -4.82
C ARG A 452 -2.60 -35.57 -4.18
N LYS A 453 -2.68 -35.87 -2.88
CA LYS A 453 -1.66 -36.65 -2.17
C LYS A 453 -1.54 -38.06 -2.74
N VAL A 454 -2.66 -38.75 -2.89
CA VAL A 454 -2.72 -40.08 -3.52
C VAL A 454 -2.32 -39.99 -4.99
N GLY A 455 -2.89 -39.07 -5.75
CA GLY A 455 -2.63 -38.97 -7.19
C GLY A 455 -1.21 -38.56 -7.57
N LEU A 456 -0.47 -37.89 -6.68
CA LEU A 456 0.94 -37.51 -6.90
C LEU A 456 1.92 -38.41 -6.14
N GLY A 457 1.45 -39.47 -5.48
CA GLY A 457 2.28 -40.40 -4.71
C GLY A 457 2.92 -39.81 -3.45
N ASP A 458 2.41 -38.71 -2.91
CA ASP A 458 2.90 -38.08 -1.67
C ASP A 458 2.07 -38.54 -0.48
N LEU A 459 2.41 -39.71 0.06
CA LEU A 459 1.67 -40.37 1.16
C LEU A 459 2.30 -40.17 2.54
N ARG A 460 3.27 -39.25 2.69
CA ARG A 460 4.05 -39.07 3.94
C ARG A 460 3.18 -38.99 5.20
N TYR A 461 2.07 -38.24 5.12
CA TYR A 461 1.17 -37.99 6.26
C TYR A 461 -0.15 -38.77 6.17
N VAL A 462 -0.32 -39.61 5.15
CA VAL A 462 -1.54 -40.38 4.90
C VAL A 462 -1.24 -41.82 4.45
N PRO A 463 -0.36 -42.57 5.16
CA PRO A 463 0.04 -43.92 4.76
C PRO A 463 -1.13 -44.92 4.69
N SER A 464 -2.23 -44.70 5.43
CA SER A 464 -3.43 -45.56 5.32
C SER A 464 -4.09 -45.54 3.94
N LEU A 465 -3.77 -44.53 3.13
CA LEU A 465 -4.26 -44.42 1.76
C LEU A 465 -3.37 -45.14 0.74
N GLU A 466 -2.27 -45.77 1.17
CA GLU A 466 -1.46 -46.62 0.29
C GLU A 466 -2.32 -47.71 -0.37
N GLY A 467 -2.12 -47.92 -1.68
CA GLY A 467 -2.91 -48.84 -2.49
C GLY A 467 -4.29 -48.36 -2.93
N HIS A 468 -4.76 -47.18 -2.50
CA HIS A 468 -6.00 -46.61 -3.02
C HIS A 468 -5.82 -46.13 -4.48
N ARG A 469 -6.82 -46.39 -5.32
CA ARG A 469 -6.83 -45.99 -6.72
C ARG A 469 -7.07 -44.48 -6.85
N GLY A 470 -6.03 -43.74 -7.23
CA GLY A 470 -6.10 -42.29 -7.41
C GLY A 470 -7.16 -41.85 -8.43
N ILE A 471 -7.38 -42.64 -9.49
CA ILE A 471 -8.37 -42.35 -10.54
C ILE A 471 -9.81 -42.37 -9.99
N ASP A 472 -10.12 -43.27 -9.07
CA ASP A 472 -11.45 -43.39 -8.46
C ASP A 472 -11.72 -42.22 -7.52
N MET A 473 -10.70 -41.78 -6.77
CA MET A 473 -10.79 -40.59 -5.94
C MET A 473 -10.96 -39.32 -6.78
N TYR A 474 -10.24 -39.23 -7.91
CA TYR A 474 -10.39 -38.13 -8.87
C TYR A 474 -11.79 -38.08 -9.47
N LEU A 475 -12.35 -39.22 -9.88
CA LEU A 475 -13.73 -39.33 -10.37
C LEU A 475 -14.73 -38.84 -9.30
N LYS A 476 -14.56 -39.29 -8.05
CA LYS A 476 -15.42 -38.85 -6.94
C LYS A 476 -15.32 -37.35 -6.70
N ALA A 477 -14.13 -36.76 -6.83
CA ALA A 477 -13.93 -35.31 -6.74
C ALA A 477 -14.62 -34.54 -7.88
N LEU A 478 -14.61 -35.08 -9.11
CA LEU A 478 -15.36 -34.51 -10.23
C LEU A 478 -16.87 -34.52 -9.96
N SER A 479 -17.42 -35.63 -9.47
CA SER A 479 -18.85 -35.71 -9.15
C SER A 479 -19.23 -34.69 -8.06
N LEU A 480 -18.39 -34.51 -7.02
CA LEU A 480 -18.61 -33.45 -6.02
C LEU A 480 -18.58 -32.04 -6.64
N LEU A 481 -17.63 -31.76 -7.53
CA LEU A 481 -17.58 -30.48 -8.23
C LEU A 481 -18.85 -30.21 -9.04
N ASN A 482 -19.40 -31.24 -9.70
CA ASN A 482 -20.66 -31.15 -10.42
C ASN A 482 -21.83 -30.86 -9.45
N ASP A 483 -21.94 -31.61 -8.34
CA ASP A 483 -22.93 -31.38 -7.28
C ASP A 483 -22.88 -29.92 -6.76
N TYR A 484 -21.69 -29.43 -6.40
CA TYR A 484 -21.50 -28.07 -5.89
C TYR A 484 -21.80 -26.99 -6.94
N THR A 485 -21.55 -27.28 -8.21
CA THR A 485 -21.86 -26.35 -9.29
C THR A 485 -23.35 -26.14 -9.39
N VAL A 486 -24.15 -27.20 -9.28
CA VAL A 486 -25.62 -27.11 -9.24
C VAL A 486 -26.07 -26.30 -8.02
N GLN A 487 -25.56 -26.63 -6.83
CA GLN A 487 -25.93 -25.92 -5.60
C GLN A 487 -25.62 -24.41 -5.65
N SER A 488 -24.51 -24.01 -6.28
CA SER A 488 -24.11 -22.60 -6.37
C SER A 488 -25.03 -21.75 -7.26
N GLN A 489 -25.79 -22.39 -8.16
CA GLN A 489 -26.77 -21.68 -9.00
C GLN A 489 -28.00 -21.26 -8.20
N GLU A 490 -28.27 -21.92 -7.07
CA GLU A 490 -29.45 -21.66 -6.25
C GLU A 490 -29.22 -20.55 -5.22
N ARG A 491 -28.00 -20.43 -4.68
CA ARG A 491 -27.66 -19.47 -3.62
C ARG A 491 -26.21 -19.01 -3.69
N THR A 492 -26.00 -17.71 -3.48
CA THR A 492 -24.67 -17.12 -3.29
C THR A 492 -24.14 -17.48 -1.90
N ASN A 493 -23.02 -18.18 -1.83
CA ASN A 493 -22.33 -18.54 -0.58
C ASN A 493 -20.80 -18.43 -0.79
N PRO A 494 -20.09 -17.54 -0.09
CA PRO A 494 -18.65 -17.34 -0.25
C PRO A 494 -17.80 -18.61 -0.05
N LEU A 495 -18.18 -19.48 0.89
CA LEU A 495 -17.45 -20.74 1.16
C LEU A 495 -17.67 -21.74 0.02
N LEU A 496 -18.88 -21.82 -0.53
CA LEU A 496 -19.16 -22.67 -1.69
C LEU A 496 -18.41 -22.20 -2.93
N GLU A 497 -18.34 -20.88 -3.14
CA GLU A 497 -17.54 -20.28 -4.22
C GLU A 497 -16.05 -20.59 -4.05
N LEU A 498 -15.53 -20.56 -2.82
CA LEU A 498 -14.16 -20.98 -2.51
C LEU A 498 -13.93 -22.46 -2.86
N ILE A 499 -14.82 -23.35 -2.41
CA ILE A 499 -14.74 -24.79 -2.71
C ILE A 499 -14.72 -25.02 -4.22
N LEU A 500 -15.65 -24.43 -4.96
CA LEU A 500 -15.72 -24.52 -6.42
C LEU A 500 -14.45 -24.02 -7.09
N LYS A 501 -13.93 -22.87 -6.64
CA LYS A 501 -12.68 -22.31 -7.14
C LYS A 501 -11.52 -23.28 -6.95
N ARG A 502 -11.39 -23.90 -5.77
CA ARG A 502 -10.31 -24.84 -5.46
C ARG A 502 -10.42 -26.15 -6.22
N TYR A 503 -11.61 -26.73 -6.31
CA TYR A 503 -11.83 -27.94 -7.11
C TYR A 503 -11.47 -27.69 -8.59
N LYS A 504 -11.92 -26.57 -9.18
CA LYS A 504 -11.55 -26.21 -10.56
C LYS A 504 -10.04 -25.99 -10.71
N GLN A 505 -9.43 -25.28 -9.77
CA GLN A 505 -8.00 -25.00 -9.78
C GLN A 505 -7.16 -26.28 -9.73
N HIS A 506 -7.52 -27.26 -8.91
CA HIS A 506 -6.70 -28.45 -8.68
C HIS A 506 -7.02 -29.61 -9.63
N LEU A 507 -8.28 -29.77 -10.05
CA LEU A 507 -8.64 -30.80 -11.03
C LEU A 507 -8.33 -30.35 -12.47
N ALA A 508 -8.50 -29.05 -12.78
CA ALA A 508 -8.29 -28.51 -14.13
C ALA A 508 -7.07 -27.57 -14.27
N GLY A 509 -6.20 -27.52 -13.25
CA GLY A 509 -4.98 -26.72 -13.29
C GLY A 509 -3.97 -27.25 -14.29
N ARG A 510 -3.63 -26.46 -15.31
CA ARG A 510 -2.60 -26.81 -16.30
C ARG A 510 -1.22 -26.99 -15.63
N PRO A 511 -0.41 -28.00 -16.03
CA PRO A 511 -0.58 -28.90 -17.17
C PRO A 511 -1.40 -30.18 -16.87
N TYR A 512 -2.40 -30.13 -15.98
CA TYR A 512 -3.26 -31.26 -15.59
C TYR A 512 -2.53 -32.37 -14.85
N LYS A 513 -1.54 -31.99 -14.02
CA LYS A 513 -0.61 -32.91 -13.34
C LYS A 513 -1.31 -34.04 -12.60
N VAL A 514 -2.36 -33.72 -11.83
CA VAL A 514 -3.09 -34.71 -11.03
C VAL A 514 -3.80 -35.70 -11.94
N LEU A 515 -4.55 -35.22 -12.94
CA LEU A 515 -5.27 -36.06 -13.90
C LEU A 515 -4.32 -36.99 -14.67
N ILE A 516 -3.22 -36.45 -15.18
CA ILE A 516 -2.21 -37.22 -15.92
C ILE A 516 -1.65 -38.32 -15.03
N ALA A 517 -1.22 -37.99 -13.81
CA ALA A 517 -0.63 -38.95 -12.90
C ALA A 517 -1.63 -40.07 -12.53
N VAL A 518 -2.88 -39.74 -12.21
CA VAL A 518 -3.88 -40.77 -11.88
C VAL A 518 -4.32 -41.60 -13.09
N ALA A 519 -4.23 -41.08 -14.31
CA ALA A 519 -4.61 -41.79 -15.53
C ALA A 519 -3.52 -42.75 -16.01
N GLN A 520 -2.24 -42.47 -15.75
CA GLN A 520 -1.13 -43.32 -16.16
C GLN A 520 -1.19 -44.73 -15.56
N ASP A 521 -1.55 -44.82 -14.27
CA ASP A 521 -1.59 -46.10 -13.53
C ASP A 521 -2.98 -46.76 -13.51
N ALA A 522 -3.95 -46.21 -14.24
CA ALA A 522 -5.34 -46.65 -14.22
C ALA A 522 -5.72 -47.56 -15.39
N ASP A 523 -6.64 -48.49 -15.13
CA ASP A 523 -7.26 -49.27 -16.19
C ASP A 523 -8.12 -48.40 -17.13
N ILE A 524 -8.21 -48.81 -18.38
CA ILE A 524 -8.89 -48.05 -19.44
C ILE A 524 -10.36 -47.79 -19.08
N ALA A 525 -11.03 -48.71 -18.37
CA ALA A 525 -12.42 -48.54 -17.98
C ALA A 525 -12.60 -47.39 -16.97
N ALA A 526 -11.73 -47.29 -15.97
CA ALA A 526 -11.73 -46.21 -15.00
C ALA A 526 -11.42 -44.85 -15.67
N VAL A 527 -10.43 -44.80 -16.56
CA VAL A 527 -10.10 -43.59 -17.34
C VAL A 527 -11.27 -43.18 -18.24
N ARG A 528 -11.97 -44.14 -18.85
CA ARG A 528 -13.17 -43.90 -19.66
C ARG A 528 -14.32 -43.30 -18.84
N ASN A 529 -14.48 -43.69 -17.58
CA ASN A 529 -15.49 -43.10 -16.68
C ASN A 529 -15.16 -41.63 -16.37
N VAL A 530 -13.90 -41.32 -16.08
CA VAL A 530 -13.43 -39.93 -15.90
C VAL A 530 -13.61 -39.11 -17.16
N TYR A 531 -13.29 -39.67 -18.34
CA TYR A 531 -13.51 -39.01 -19.62
C TYR A 531 -14.99 -38.61 -19.79
N LYS A 532 -15.91 -39.55 -19.59
CA LYS A 532 -17.37 -39.30 -19.72
C LYS A 532 -17.85 -38.24 -18.74
N GLU A 533 -17.40 -38.31 -17.48
CA GLU A 533 -17.79 -37.34 -16.44
C GLU A 533 -17.32 -35.92 -16.79
N ILE A 534 -16.11 -35.76 -17.33
CA ILE A 534 -15.58 -34.47 -17.80
C ILE A 534 -16.37 -33.97 -19.01
N GLU A 535 -16.67 -34.85 -19.97
CA GLU A 535 -17.41 -34.53 -21.19
C GLU A 535 -18.80 -33.96 -20.88
N SER A 536 -19.52 -34.57 -19.93
CA SER A 536 -20.85 -34.11 -19.49
C SER A 536 -20.81 -33.00 -18.44
N SER A 537 -19.64 -32.65 -17.88
CA SER A 537 -19.55 -31.68 -16.78
C SER A 537 -19.87 -30.24 -17.21
N ALA A 538 -20.84 -29.64 -16.54
CA ALA A 538 -21.16 -28.22 -16.65
C ALA A 538 -20.22 -27.32 -15.80
N ALA A 539 -19.39 -27.89 -14.93
CA ALA A 539 -18.52 -27.13 -14.03
C ALA A 539 -17.36 -26.42 -14.74
N PHE A 540 -16.94 -26.93 -15.90
CA PHE A 540 -15.82 -26.42 -16.69
C PHE A 540 -16.27 -25.62 -17.91
N SER A 541 -15.49 -24.59 -18.26
CA SER A 541 -15.62 -23.89 -19.55
C SER A 541 -15.27 -24.83 -20.71
N SER A 542 -15.77 -24.53 -21.91
CA SER A 542 -15.53 -25.34 -23.10
C SER A 542 -14.03 -25.56 -23.37
N SER A 543 -13.20 -24.52 -23.20
CA SER A 543 -11.75 -24.60 -23.37
C SER A 543 -11.06 -25.48 -22.31
N ALA A 544 -11.48 -25.37 -21.04
CA ALA A 544 -10.92 -26.19 -19.96
C ALA A 544 -11.31 -27.67 -20.16
N ARG A 545 -12.56 -27.94 -20.55
CA ARG A 545 -13.06 -29.28 -20.84
C ARG A 545 -12.30 -29.92 -22.00
N GLN A 546 -12.17 -29.22 -23.12
CA GLN A 546 -11.38 -29.71 -24.27
C GLN A 546 -9.92 -30.00 -23.88
N GLY A 547 -9.30 -29.14 -23.07
CA GLY A 547 -7.93 -29.36 -22.60
C GLY A 547 -7.77 -30.61 -21.71
N LEU A 548 -8.73 -30.86 -20.82
CA LEU A 548 -8.77 -32.06 -19.97
C LEU A 548 -8.95 -33.34 -20.80
N LEU A 549 -9.93 -33.36 -21.72
CA LEU A 549 -10.18 -34.50 -22.59
C LEU A 549 -8.97 -34.79 -23.49
N ALA A 550 -8.33 -33.75 -24.05
CA ALA A 550 -7.11 -33.89 -24.84
C ALA A 550 -5.92 -34.42 -24.02
N ALA A 551 -5.82 -34.06 -22.73
CA ALA A 551 -4.81 -34.62 -21.85
C ALA A 551 -5.03 -36.12 -21.64
N ILE A 552 -6.26 -36.56 -21.39
CA ILE A 552 -6.60 -38.00 -21.29
C ILE A 552 -6.26 -38.73 -22.58
N LEU A 553 -6.67 -38.20 -23.74
CA LEU A 553 -6.41 -38.85 -25.03
C LEU A 553 -4.92 -38.92 -25.39
N ARG A 554 -4.11 -38.00 -24.86
CA ARG A 554 -2.65 -38.06 -25.03
C ARG A 554 -2.02 -39.16 -24.19
N GLU A 555 -2.45 -39.30 -22.93
CA GLU A 555 -1.93 -40.33 -22.02
C GLU A 555 -2.48 -41.73 -22.37
N GLN A 556 -3.75 -41.83 -22.74
CA GLN A 556 -4.42 -43.09 -23.13
C GLN A 556 -5.27 -42.91 -24.42
N PRO A 557 -4.67 -43.02 -25.61
CA PRO A 557 -5.38 -42.84 -26.88
C PRO A 557 -6.51 -43.85 -27.14
N THR A 558 -6.44 -45.04 -26.53
CA THR A 558 -7.41 -46.12 -26.73
C THR A 558 -8.68 -45.98 -25.89
N VAL A 559 -8.81 -44.94 -25.06
CA VAL A 559 -9.96 -44.78 -24.14
C VAL A 559 -11.31 -44.73 -24.87
N LEU A 560 -11.32 -44.22 -26.11
CA LEU A 560 -12.48 -44.12 -27.00
C LEU A 560 -12.65 -45.31 -27.95
N ALA A 561 -11.71 -46.26 -27.98
CA ALA A 561 -11.88 -47.47 -28.76
C ALA A 561 -13.08 -48.25 -28.21
N ARG A 562 -14.02 -48.63 -29.08
CA ARG A 562 -15.11 -49.55 -28.72
C ARG A 562 -14.47 -50.88 -28.30
N ASP A 563 -14.95 -51.45 -27.21
CA ASP A 563 -14.58 -52.81 -26.82
C ASP A 563 -14.98 -53.73 -27.98
N TYR A 564 -13.98 -54.29 -28.66
CA TYR A 564 -14.20 -55.25 -29.73
C TYR A 564 -14.64 -56.56 -29.08
N ASP A 565 -15.94 -56.84 -29.12
CA ASP A 565 -16.49 -58.15 -28.75
C ASP A 565 -16.52 -59.04 -30.00
N PRO A 566 -15.64 -60.06 -30.10
CA PRO A 566 -15.62 -60.97 -31.23
C PRO A 566 -16.90 -61.82 -31.35
N ALA A 567 -17.69 -61.94 -30.27
CA ALA A 567 -18.89 -62.77 -30.26
C ALA A 567 -20.12 -62.09 -30.89
N ALA A 568 -20.14 -60.75 -30.96
CA ALA A 568 -21.27 -59.99 -31.49
C ALA A 568 -21.24 -59.80 -33.02
N THR A 569 -20.12 -60.10 -33.70
CA THR A 569 -19.96 -59.88 -35.15
C THR A 569 -20.20 -61.11 -36.02
N ALA A 570 -20.52 -62.27 -35.43
CA ALA A 570 -20.78 -63.50 -36.17
C ALA A 570 -22.15 -63.55 -36.88
N ALA A 571 -22.92 -62.45 -36.86
CA ALA A 571 -24.22 -62.36 -37.52
C ALA A 571 -24.41 -61.01 -38.20
N ILE A 572 -23.60 -60.71 -39.23
CA ILE A 572 -23.94 -59.67 -40.20
C ILE A 572 -23.71 -60.21 -41.61
N ASP A 573 -24.82 -60.24 -42.34
CA ASP A 573 -25.04 -60.62 -43.74
C ASP A 573 -23.95 -60.17 -44.72
N GLU A 574 -23.64 -61.03 -45.69
CA GLU A 574 -22.74 -60.81 -46.84
C GLU A 574 -23.25 -59.77 -47.86
N CYS A 575 -24.14 -58.85 -47.48
CA CYS A 575 -24.79 -57.91 -48.40
C CYS A 575 -24.87 -56.48 -47.86
N VAL A 576 -23.72 -55.85 -47.57
CA VAL A 576 -23.68 -54.37 -47.48
C VAL A 576 -22.39 -53.82 -48.09
N ILE A 577 -22.53 -53.25 -49.29
CA ILE A 577 -21.53 -52.36 -49.90
C ILE A 577 -21.75 -50.97 -49.32
N TYR A 578 -20.78 -50.42 -48.59
CA TYR A 578 -20.73 -48.99 -48.30
C TYR A 578 -19.77 -48.30 -49.27
N SER A 579 -20.35 -47.61 -50.24
CA SER A 579 -19.68 -46.58 -51.04
C SER A 579 -19.54 -45.31 -50.21
N THR A 580 -18.31 -44.86 -49.95
CA THR A 580 -18.02 -43.44 -49.70
C THR A 580 -16.64 -43.09 -50.26
N ASP A 581 -16.58 -41.93 -50.93
CA ASP A 581 -15.48 -41.44 -51.79
C ASP A 581 -14.19 -41.01 -51.05
N VAL A 582 -13.92 -41.53 -49.85
CA VAL A 582 -12.76 -41.10 -49.03
C VAL A 582 -11.77 -42.25 -48.74
N GLY A 583 -12.02 -43.43 -49.31
CA GLY A 583 -11.22 -44.64 -49.05
C GLY A 583 -10.21 -45.08 -50.13
N ILE A 584 -9.91 -44.27 -51.15
CA ILE A 584 -9.10 -44.73 -52.31
C ILE A 584 -7.68 -44.14 -52.43
N ASP A 585 -7.30 -43.09 -51.68
CA ASP A 585 -5.99 -42.43 -51.92
C ASP A 585 -4.93 -42.58 -50.81
N CYS A 586 -4.96 -43.68 -50.05
CA CYS A 586 -3.83 -44.05 -49.17
C CYS A 586 -3.49 -45.54 -49.27
N LYS A 587 -3.16 -45.99 -50.49
CA LYS A 587 -2.26 -47.12 -50.72
C LYS A 587 -1.38 -46.83 -51.94
N ARG A 588 -0.22 -46.20 -51.69
CA ARG A 588 1.02 -46.38 -52.46
C ARG A 588 2.23 -46.07 -51.60
#